data_AF-A0A6S7D7Q6-F1
#
_entry.id   AF-A0A6S7D7Q6-F1
#
_cell.length_a   1.000
_cell.length_b   1.000
_cell.length_c   1.000
_cell.angle_alpha   90.00
_cell.angle_beta   90.00
_cell.angle_gamma   90.00
#
_symmetry.space_group_name_H-M   'P 1'
#
loop_
_entity.id
_entity.type
_entity.pdbx_description
1 polymer ?
#
loop_
_entity_poly.entity_id
_entity_poly.type
_entity_poly.pdbx_seq_one_letter_code
_entity_poly.pdbx_strand_id
1 'polypeptide(L)'
;MDTDVEALDLAREQFSVTILFQILWPSLTISLSAFLLLVETQWAKTCEVVCYRHARCRSRLVLLNVVICVVSGIPMAVQFGTNWGASLHYQDPVAGSILGFEGASVFMLEACFVGIMMLGWNRVPKDVHLLAAVVVAVGVSLAAFWITVGNSRRQTTAGAAAFDGEFGFRHRVRDHGWLPPIPTPPVPRQHRLSEARTTSLTGILYKHVPIDAVHSLVGRS
;
A
#
# COMPACT_ATOMS: atom_id res chain seq x y z
N MET A 1 -17.90 25.36 23.75
CA MET A 1 -17.84 25.40 22.28
C MET A 1 -16.75 24.40 21.93
N ASP A 2 -17.11 23.12 21.96
CA ASP A 2 -16.16 21.99 21.98
C ASP A 2 -16.65 20.80 21.15
N THR A 3 -17.85 20.90 20.58
CA THR A 3 -18.51 19.84 19.82
C THR A 3 -17.72 19.40 18.59
N ASP A 4 -16.97 20.32 17.99
CA ASP A 4 -16.22 20.05 16.76
C ASP A 4 -14.94 19.24 17.03
N VAL A 5 -14.30 19.47 18.18
CA VAL A 5 -13.11 18.71 18.61
C VAL A 5 -13.52 17.31 19.02
N GLU A 6 -14.61 17.19 19.79
CA GLU A 6 -15.19 15.91 20.19
C GLU A 6 -15.64 15.09 18.96
N ALA A 7 -16.29 15.72 17.98
CA ALA A 7 -16.70 15.06 16.74
C ALA A 7 -15.50 14.56 15.91
N LEU A 8 -14.38 15.31 15.88
CA LEU A 8 -13.17 14.90 15.17
C LEU A 8 -12.50 13.69 15.84
N ASP A 9 -12.45 13.66 17.16
CA ASP A 9 -11.84 12.55 17.90
C ASP A 9 -12.68 11.27 17.76
N LEU A 10 -14.01 11.37 17.85
CA LEU A 10 -14.94 10.28 17.53
C LEU A 10 -14.75 9.75 16.11
N ALA A 11 -14.60 10.63 15.12
CA ALA A 11 -14.39 10.24 13.73
C ALA A 11 -13.06 9.48 13.54
N ARG A 12 -12.00 9.85 14.28
CA ARG A 12 -10.69 9.15 14.26
C ARG A 12 -10.77 7.77 14.90
N GLU A 13 -11.44 7.64 16.03
CA GLU A 13 -11.63 6.37 16.71
C GLU A 13 -12.46 5.41 15.85
N GLN A 14 -13.58 5.88 15.31
CA GLN A 14 -14.43 5.11 14.39
C GLN A 14 -13.65 4.62 13.16
N PHE A 15 -12.85 5.50 12.56
CA PHE A 15 -12.03 5.17 11.40
C PHE A 15 -10.94 4.15 11.73
N SER A 16 -10.32 4.25 12.90
CA SER A 16 -9.28 3.32 13.37
C SER A 16 -9.83 1.91 13.54
N VAL A 17 -10.99 1.76 14.18
CA VAL A 17 -11.65 0.44 14.34
C VAL A 17 -12.02 -0.15 12.98
N THR A 18 -12.52 0.67 12.07
CA THR A 18 -12.95 0.23 10.74
C THR A 18 -11.76 -0.27 9.91
N ILE A 19 -10.64 0.46 9.89
CA ILE A 19 -9.42 0.04 9.19
C ILE A 19 -8.81 -1.22 9.82
N LEU A 20 -8.76 -1.32 11.14
CA LEU A 20 -8.22 -2.49 11.83
C LEU A 20 -9.01 -3.76 11.47
N PHE A 21 -10.33 -3.65 11.37
CA PHE A 21 -11.14 -4.76 10.90
C PHE A 21 -10.91 -5.05 9.41
N GLN A 22 -10.82 -4.01 8.58
CA GLN A 22 -10.63 -4.15 7.14
C GLN A 22 -9.32 -4.85 6.78
N ILE A 23 -8.19 -4.47 7.40
CA ILE A 23 -6.84 -4.91 6.98
C ILE A 23 -6.59 -6.41 7.21
N LEU A 24 -7.35 -7.02 8.12
CA LEU A 24 -7.24 -8.45 8.45
C LEU A 24 -7.65 -9.33 7.26
N TRP A 25 -8.71 -8.94 6.55
CA TRP A 25 -9.28 -9.77 5.48
C TRP A 25 -8.38 -9.88 4.25
N PRO A 26 -7.85 -8.79 3.65
CA PRO A 26 -6.88 -8.88 2.55
C PRO A 26 -5.63 -9.67 2.93
N SER A 27 -5.10 -9.49 4.14
CA SER A 27 -3.90 -10.19 4.62
C SER A 27 -4.10 -11.70 4.68
N LEU A 28 -5.28 -12.14 5.15
CA LEU A 28 -5.68 -13.54 5.15
C LEU A 28 -5.88 -14.06 3.72
N THR A 29 -6.51 -13.29 2.84
CA THR A 29 -6.74 -13.68 1.45
C THR A 29 -5.43 -13.88 0.68
N ILE A 30 -4.41 -13.02 0.88
CA ILE A 30 -3.08 -13.18 0.27
C ILE A 30 -2.48 -14.53 0.67
N SER A 31 -2.45 -14.81 1.98
CA SER A 31 -1.85 -16.03 2.53
C SER A 31 -2.59 -17.28 2.07
N LEU A 32 -3.92 -17.23 2.06
CA LEU A 32 -4.76 -18.37 1.68
C LEU A 32 -4.70 -18.64 0.17
N SER A 33 -4.62 -17.60 -0.65
CA SER A 33 -4.51 -17.72 -2.11
C SER A 33 -3.17 -18.31 -2.53
N ALA A 34 -2.07 -17.88 -1.88
CA ALA A 34 -0.76 -18.49 -2.10
C ALA A 34 -0.75 -19.98 -1.72
N PHE A 35 -1.36 -20.35 -0.59
CA PHE A 35 -1.49 -21.76 -0.21
C PHE A 35 -2.37 -22.56 -1.18
N LEU A 36 -3.51 -21.99 -1.61
CA LEU A 36 -4.41 -22.62 -2.56
C LEU A 36 -3.69 -22.92 -3.89
N LEU A 37 -2.89 -21.96 -4.38
CA LEU A 37 -2.06 -22.15 -5.57
C LEU A 37 -1.10 -23.33 -5.43
N LEU A 38 -0.43 -23.47 -4.29
CA LEU A 38 0.48 -24.61 -4.05
C LEU A 38 -0.26 -25.95 -4.11
N VAL A 39 -1.42 -26.07 -3.45
CA VAL A 39 -2.22 -27.30 -3.47
C VAL A 39 -2.75 -27.59 -4.88
N GLU A 40 -3.18 -26.57 -5.61
CA GLU A 40 -3.69 -26.72 -6.98
C GLU A 40 -2.58 -27.15 -7.94
N THR A 41 -1.38 -26.58 -7.80
CA THR A 41 -0.21 -27.00 -8.61
C THR A 41 0.19 -28.44 -8.32
N GLN A 42 0.08 -28.90 -7.08
CA GLN A 42 0.33 -30.29 -6.71
C GLN A 42 -0.75 -31.19 -7.29
N TRP A 43 -2.03 -30.83 -7.15
CA TRP A 43 -3.14 -31.58 -7.73
C TRP A 43 -3.04 -31.71 -9.25
N ALA A 44 -2.65 -30.64 -9.95
CA ALA A 44 -2.46 -30.66 -11.40
C ALA A 44 -1.38 -31.67 -11.86
N LYS A 45 -0.38 -31.93 -11.00
CA LYS A 45 0.72 -32.88 -11.26
C LYS A 45 0.38 -34.31 -10.84
N THR A 46 -0.20 -34.51 -9.65
CA THR A 46 -0.42 -35.85 -9.08
C THR A 46 -1.81 -36.42 -9.32
N CYS A 47 -2.78 -35.59 -9.70
CA CYS A 47 -4.19 -35.97 -9.93
C CYS A 47 -4.84 -36.72 -8.75
N GLU A 48 -4.32 -36.57 -7.52
CA GLU A 48 -4.84 -37.30 -6.37
C GLU A 48 -6.14 -36.70 -5.80
N VAL A 49 -7.04 -37.57 -5.37
CA VAL A 49 -8.35 -37.21 -4.78
C VAL A 49 -8.20 -36.45 -3.45
N VAL A 50 -7.12 -36.68 -2.72
CA VAL A 50 -6.83 -35.97 -1.46
C VAL A 50 -6.56 -34.48 -1.73
N CYS A 51 -5.71 -34.16 -2.71
CA CYS A 51 -5.41 -32.78 -3.10
C CYS A 51 -6.66 -32.05 -3.61
N TYR A 52 -7.52 -32.74 -4.37
CA TYR A 52 -8.81 -32.20 -4.82
C TYR A 52 -9.71 -31.75 -3.65
N ARG A 53 -9.80 -32.56 -2.59
CA ARG A 53 -10.60 -32.21 -1.39
C ARG A 53 -10.02 -31.01 -0.65
N HIS A 54 -8.69 -30.94 -0.52
CA HIS A 54 -8.02 -29.81 0.12
C HIS A 54 -8.22 -28.50 -0.66
N ALA A 55 -8.05 -28.54 -1.98
CA ALA A 55 -8.27 -27.38 -2.85
C ALA A 55 -9.73 -26.90 -2.81
N ARG A 56 -10.69 -27.82 -2.83
CA ARG A 56 -12.12 -27.49 -2.73
C ARG A 56 -12.51 -26.88 -1.39
N CYS A 57 -11.89 -27.32 -0.30
CA CYS A 57 -12.10 -26.73 1.02
C CYS A 57 -11.50 -25.30 1.07
N ARG A 58 -10.26 -25.14 0.61
CA ARG A 58 -9.52 -23.87 0.63
C ARG A 58 -10.13 -22.81 -0.29
N SER A 59 -10.61 -23.18 -1.49
CA SER A 59 -11.27 -22.25 -2.42
C SER A 59 -12.57 -21.66 -1.85
N ARG A 60 -13.36 -22.45 -1.11
CA ARG A 60 -14.54 -21.93 -0.37
C ARG A 60 -14.15 -20.92 0.71
N LEU A 61 -13.04 -21.17 1.40
CA LEU A 61 -12.51 -20.24 2.40
C LEU A 61 -12.01 -18.95 1.74
N VAL A 62 -11.35 -19.01 0.59
CA VAL A 62 -10.94 -17.81 -0.17
C VAL A 62 -12.16 -16.98 -0.53
N LEU A 63 -13.19 -17.59 -1.12
CA LEU A 63 -14.41 -16.88 -1.47
C LEU A 63 -15.05 -16.21 -0.25
N LEU A 64 -15.17 -16.94 0.87
CA LEU A 64 -15.76 -16.38 2.09
C LEU A 64 -14.98 -15.14 2.58
N ASN A 65 -13.64 -15.21 2.58
CA ASN A 65 -12.80 -14.08 2.98
C ASN A 65 -12.94 -12.88 2.02
N VAL A 66 -13.00 -13.13 0.71
CA VAL A 66 -13.22 -12.06 -0.29
C VAL A 66 -14.58 -11.38 -0.07
N VAL A 67 -15.64 -12.15 0.15
CA VAL A 67 -16.98 -11.59 0.42
C VAL A 67 -16.97 -10.74 1.69
N ILE A 68 -16.36 -11.22 2.79
CA ILE A 68 -16.26 -10.45 4.03
C ILE A 68 -15.42 -9.19 3.83
N CYS A 69 -14.31 -9.27 3.07
CA CYS A 69 -13.47 -8.13 2.74
C CYS A 69 -14.24 -7.03 2.00
N VAL A 70 -15.10 -7.40 1.05
CA VAL A 70 -15.94 -6.45 0.31
C VAL A 70 -16.99 -5.82 1.21
N VAL A 71 -17.69 -6.63 2.00
CA VAL A 71 -18.75 -6.15 2.90
C VAL A 71 -18.19 -5.21 3.96
N SER A 72 -17.02 -5.52 4.52
CA SER A 72 -16.35 -4.66 5.50
C SER A 72 -15.79 -3.37 4.88
N GLY A 73 -15.48 -3.36 3.58
CA GLY A 73 -14.95 -2.19 2.88
C GLY A 73 -16.00 -1.11 2.61
N ILE A 74 -17.29 -1.47 2.56
CA ILE A 74 -18.39 -0.53 2.30
C ILE A 74 -18.47 0.56 3.38
N PRO A 75 -18.53 0.24 4.70
CA PRO A 75 -18.46 1.25 5.75
C PRO A 75 -17.25 2.18 5.65
N MET A 76 -16.08 1.64 5.31
CA MET A 76 -14.85 2.42 5.16
C MET A 76 -14.96 3.42 4.00
N ALA A 77 -15.51 3.02 2.86
CA ALA A 77 -15.73 3.89 1.71
C ALA A 77 -16.71 5.03 2.05
N VAL A 78 -17.77 4.73 2.79
CA VAL A 78 -18.72 5.76 3.26
C VAL A 78 -18.03 6.75 4.21
N GLN A 79 -17.24 6.26 5.17
CA GLN A 79 -16.49 7.11 6.10
C GLN A 79 -15.48 8.03 5.39
N PHE A 80 -14.82 7.54 4.33
CA PHE A 80 -13.97 8.38 3.49
C PHE A 80 -14.75 9.54 2.84
N GLY A 81 -15.99 9.29 2.39
CA GLY A 81 -16.85 10.30 1.79
C GLY A 81 -17.43 11.31 2.79
N THR A 82 -17.93 10.84 3.94
CA THR A 82 -18.63 11.69 4.90
C THR A 82 -17.69 12.44 5.86
N ASN A 83 -16.66 11.76 6.38
CA ASN A 83 -15.83 12.31 7.46
C ASN A 83 -14.54 12.96 6.91
N TRP A 84 -14.06 12.51 5.75
CA TRP A 84 -12.77 12.94 5.18
C TRP A 84 -12.91 13.56 3.77
N GLY A 85 -14.14 13.84 3.31
CA GLY A 85 -14.41 14.34 1.96
C GLY A 85 -13.68 15.64 1.61
N ALA A 86 -13.61 16.60 2.54
CA ALA A 86 -12.89 17.87 2.32
C ALA A 86 -11.38 17.64 2.13
N SER A 87 -10.76 16.77 2.93
CA SER A 87 -9.33 16.46 2.83
C SER A 87 -8.98 15.76 1.51
N LEU A 88 -9.89 14.97 0.94
CA LEU A 88 -9.70 14.27 -0.34
C LEU A 88 -9.67 15.25 -1.54
N HIS A 89 -10.48 16.30 -1.51
CA HIS A 89 -10.53 17.31 -2.58
C HIS A 89 -9.28 18.18 -2.63
N TYR A 90 -8.66 18.47 -1.48
CA TYR A 90 -7.54 19.41 -1.40
C TYR A 90 -6.15 18.76 -1.42
N GLN A 91 -6.00 17.52 -0.94
CA GLN A 91 -4.67 16.94 -0.72
C GLN A 91 -4.20 16.00 -1.83
N ASP A 92 -5.09 15.23 -2.49
CA ASP A 92 -4.62 14.21 -3.46
C ASP A 92 -5.68 13.71 -4.48
N PRO A 93 -6.07 14.54 -5.47
CA PRO A 93 -7.01 14.13 -6.53
C PRO A 93 -6.54 12.90 -7.32
N VAL A 94 -5.23 12.73 -7.44
CA VAL A 94 -4.60 11.63 -8.19
C VAL A 94 -4.66 10.31 -7.42
N ALA A 95 -4.51 10.34 -6.09
CA ALA A 95 -4.62 9.12 -5.28
C ALA A 95 -6.00 8.46 -5.37
N GLY A 96 -7.07 9.26 -5.45
CA GLY A 96 -8.42 8.76 -5.69
C GLY A 96 -8.55 8.06 -7.05
N SER A 97 -7.92 8.60 -8.11
CA SER A 97 -7.92 7.98 -9.44
C SER A 97 -7.15 6.64 -9.49
N ILE A 98 -6.07 6.52 -8.71
CA ILE A 98 -5.27 5.28 -8.61
C ILE A 98 -6.09 4.18 -7.91
N LEU A 99 -6.72 4.51 -6.77
CA LEU A 99 -7.57 3.57 -6.03
C LEU A 99 -8.81 3.18 -6.85
N GLY A 100 -9.39 4.11 -7.61
CA GLY A 100 -10.49 3.82 -8.53
C GLY A 100 -10.09 2.87 -9.66
N PHE A 101 -8.91 3.06 -10.25
CA PHE A 101 -8.38 2.15 -11.28
C PHE A 101 -8.08 0.76 -10.73
N GLU A 102 -7.47 0.67 -9.55
CA GLU A 102 -7.21 -0.59 -8.85
C GLU A 102 -8.52 -1.35 -8.59
N GLY A 103 -9.48 -0.69 -7.93
CA GLY A 103 -10.76 -1.28 -7.55
C GLY A 103 -11.67 -1.62 -8.74
N ALA A 104 -11.48 -0.99 -9.90
CA ALA A 104 -12.23 -1.35 -11.10
C ALA A 104 -11.60 -2.51 -11.88
N SER A 105 -10.27 -2.59 -11.94
CA SER A 105 -9.56 -3.56 -12.79
C SER A 105 -9.16 -4.82 -12.05
N VAL A 106 -8.42 -4.70 -10.94
CA VAL A 106 -7.83 -5.82 -10.22
C VAL A 106 -8.89 -6.57 -9.43
N PHE A 107 -9.78 -5.85 -8.75
CA PHE A 107 -10.87 -6.43 -7.98
C PHE A 107 -11.89 -7.18 -8.88
N MET A 108 -12.25 -6.60 -10.03
CA MET A 108 -13.15 -7.26 -10.97
C MET A 108 -12.52 -8.55 -11.50
N LEU A 109 -11.23 -8.50 -11.85
CA LEU A 109 -10.48 -9.66 -12.30
C LEU A 109 -10.43 -10.76 -11.22
N GLU A 110 -10.15 -10.40 -9.96
CA GLU A 110 -10.20 -11.33 -8.84
C GLU A 110 -11.61 -11.95 -8.67
N ALA A 111 -12.66 -11.13 -8.67
CA ALA A 111 -14.05 -11.59 -8.53
C ALA A 111 -14.47 -12.57 -9.64
N CYS A 112 -14.08 -12.30 -10.89
CA CYS A 112 -14.34 -13.18 -12.02
C CYS A 112 -13.68 -14.55 -11.83
N PHE A 113 -12.39 -14.60 -11.49
CA PHE A 113 -11.66 -15.86 -11.37
C PHE A 113 -12.00 -16.64 -10.10
N VAL A 114 -12.28 -15.96 -8.98
CA VAL A 114 -12.84 -16.62 -7.78
C VAL A 114 -14.21 -17.24 -8.11
N GLY A 115 -15.05 -16.57 -8.90
CA GLY A 115 -16.32 -17.12 -9.39
C GLY A 115 -16.13 -18.39 -10.23
N ILE A 116 -15.14 -18.41 -11.11
CA ILE A 116 -14.77 -19.60 -11.91
C ILE A 116 -14.27 -20.73 -11.00
N MET A 117 -13.43 -20.45 -10.00
CA MET A 117 -12.96 -21.47 -9.05
C MET A 117 -14.11 -22.08 -8.23
N MET A 118 -15.12 -21.29 -7.87
CA MET A 118 -16.27 -21.75 -7.10
C MET A 118 -17.23 -22.61 -7.94
N LEU A 119 -17.54 -22.19 -9.17
CA LEU A 119 -18.54 -22.84 -10.03
C LEU A 119 -17.93 -23.90 -10.96
N GLY A 120 -16.62 -23.87 -11.17
CA GLY A 120 -15.92 -24.64 -12.19
C GLY A 120 -15.64 -26.09 -11.85
N TRP A 121 -15.83 -26.55 -10.60
CA TRP A 121 -15.38 -27.87 -10.12
C TRP A 121 -15.84 -29.07 -10.98
N ASN A 122 -17.03 -29.00 -11.59
CA ASN A 122 -17.56 -30.04 -12.49
C ASN A 122 -17.74 -29.55 -13.95
N ARG A 123 -17.30 -28.32 -14.27
CA ARG A 123 -17.59 -27.65 -15.55
C ARG A 123 -16.34 -27.25 -16.33
N VAL A 124 -15.18 -27.24 -15.68
CA VAL A 124 -13.95 -26.61 -16.19
C VAL A 124 -12.80 -27.62 -16.07
N PRO A 125 -11.93 -27.73 -17.10
CA PRO A 125 -10.78 -28.64 -17.04
C PRO A 125 -9.76 -28.19 -15.99
N LYS A 126 -8.94 -29.15 -15.52
CA LYS A 126 -7.92 -28.94 -14.48
C LYS A 126 -6.97 -27.77 -14.76
N ASP A 127 -6.61 -27.55 -16.03
CA ASP A 127 -5.63 -26.52 -16.41
C ASP A 127 -6.20 -25.11 -16.26
N VAL A 128 -7.51 -24.95 -16.49
CA VAL A 128 -8.20 -23.66 -16.32
C VAL A 128 -8.45 -23.38 -14.83
N HIS A 129 -8.64 -24.41 -14.00
CA HIS A 129 -8.65 -24.25 -12.54
C HIS A 129 -7.30 -23.78 -12.01
N LEU A 130 -6.21 -24.38 -12.51
CA LEU A 130 -4.86 -23.95 -12.16
C LEU A 130 -4.60 -22.51 -12.59
N LEU A 131 -4.99 -22.15 -13.83
CA LEU A 131 -4.90 -20.78 -14.31
C LEU A 131 -5.69 -19.81 -13.42
N ALA A 132 -6.90 -20.19 -13.03
CA ALA A 132 -7.71 -19.37 -12.12
C ALA A 132 -7.03 -19.17 -10.77
N ALA A 133 -6.44 -20.21 -10.18
CA ALA A 133 -5.69 -20.10 -8.93
C ALA A 133 -4.46 -19.16 -9.06
N VAL A 134 -3.74 -19.23 -10.18
CA VAL A 134 -2.61 -18.34 -10.46
C VAL A 134 -3.08 -16.89 -10.57
N VAL A 135 -4.14 -16.65 -11.34
CA VAL A 135 -4.66 -15.30 -11.57
C VAL A 135 -5.19 -14.69 -10.27
N VAL A 136 -5.87 -15.47 -9.42
CA VAL A 136 -6.33 -15.01 -8.10
C VAL A 136 -5.13 -14.64 -7.21
N ALA A 137 -4.12 -15.51 -7.10
CA ALA A 137 -2.94 -15.22 -6.28
C ALA A 137 -2.18 -13.97 -6.74
N VAL A 138 -2.05 -13.77 -8.06
CA VAL A 138 -1.44 -12.56 -8.63
C VAL A 138 -2.32 -11.34 -8.42
N GLY A 139 -3.63 -11.44 -8.65
CA GLY A 139 -4.58 -10.34 -8.48
C GLY A 139 -4.58 -9.80 -7.05
N VAL A 140 -4.66 -10.69 -6.06
CA VAL A 140 -4.61 -10.34 -4.64
C VAL A 140 -3.28 -9.67 -4.26
N SER A 141 -2.15 -10.15 -4.82
CA SER A 141 -0.84 -9.52 -4.59
C SER A 141 -0.73 -8.14 -5.24
N LEU A 142 -1.33 -7.97 -6.42
CA LEU A 142 -1.35 -6.71 -7.15
C LEU A 142 -2.23 -5.65 -6.46
N ALA A 143 -3.36 -6.06 -5.87
CA ALA A 143 -4.19 -5.18 -5.05
C ALA A 143 -3.40 -4.64 -3.85
N ALA A 144 -2.70 -5.52 -3.12
CA ALA A 144 -1.85 -5.10 -2.01
C ALA A 144 -0.75 -4.10 -2.43
N PHE A 145 -0.17 -4.30 -3.61
CA PHE A 145 0.80 -3.37 -4.19
C PHE A 145 0.19 -1.98 -4.41
N TRP A 146 -0.96 -1.88 -5.09
CA TRP A 146 -1.59 -0.59 -5.39
C TRP A 146 -2.06 0.17 -4.14
N ILE A 147 -2.63 -0.53 -3.15
CA ILE A 147 -3.00 0.07 -1.86
C ILE A 147 -1.77 0.68 -1.18
N THR A 148 -0.66 -0.06 -1.18
CA THR A 148 0.59 0.39 -0.56
C THR A 148 1.19 1.59 -1.30
N VAL A 149 1.12 1.60 -2.63
CA VAL A 149 1.54 2.75 -3.45
C VAL A 149 0.69 3.99 -3.13
N GLY A 150 -0.64 3.83 -3.04
CA GLY A 150 -1.55 4.92 -2.68
C GLY A 150 -1.24 5.49 -1.28
N ASN A 151 -1.01 4.61 -0.30
CA ASN A 151 -0.65 5.01 1.06
C ASN A 151 0.74 5.65 1.15
N SER A 152 1.73 5.13 0.42
CA SER A 152 3.09 5.69 0.36
C SER A 152 3.10 7.11 -0.22
N ARG A 153 2.27 7.36 -1.24
CA ARG A 153 2.11 8.70 -1.83
C ARG A 153 1.60 9.69 -0.78
N ARG A 154 0.55 9.34 -0.03
CA ARG A 154 0.02 10.18 1.06
C ARG A 154 1.08 10.53 2.12
N GLN A 155 2.03 9.63 2.38
CA GLN A 155 3.13 9.87 3.32
C GLN A 155 4.27 10.71 2.72
N THR A 156 4.43 10.71 1.40
CA THR A 156 5.60 11.28 0.69
C THR A 156 5.24 12.51 -0.16
N THR A 157 4.07 13.13 0.00
CA THR A 157 3.70 14.39 -0.69
C THR A 157 4.54 15.57 -0.18
N ALA A 158 5.86 15.53 -0.46
CA ALA A 158 6.87 16.54 -0.17
C ALA A 158 7.10 17.49 -1.36
N GLY A 159 6.16 17.51 -2.33
CA GLY A 159 6.28 18.27 -3.58
C GLY A 159 5.08 19.15 -3.92
N ALA A 160 4.06 19.25 -3.05
CA ALA A 160 3.06 20.29 -3.19
C ALA A 160 3.71 21.62 -2.76
N ALA A 161 4.24 22.37 -3.72
CA ALA A 161 4.60 23.75 -3.48
C ALA A 161 3.31 24.48 -3.05
N ALA A 162 3.25 24.89 -1.77
CA ALA A 162 2.24 25.79 -1.29
C ALA A 162 2.42 27.12 -2.03
N PHE A 163 1.65 27.32 -3.09
CA PHE A 163 1.49 28.64 -3.69
C PHE A 163 0.32 29.32 -2.98
N ASP A 164 0.65 30.37 -2.23
CA ASP A 164 -0.21 31.48 -1.79
C ASP A 164 -1.64 31.16 -1.33
N GLY A 165 -1.77 30.52 -0.15
CA GLY A 165 -2.93 30.71 0.74
C GLY A 165 -4.30 30.21 0.27
N GLU A 166 -4.45 29.84 -1.00
CA GLU A 166 -5.59 29.11 -1.54
C GLU A 166 -5.11 27.70 -1.90
N PHE A 167 -5.60 26.69 -1.18
CA PHE A 167 -5.51 25.29 -1.61
C PHE A 167 -6.44 25.09 -2.82
N GLY A 168 -6.12 25.72 -3.94
CA GLY A 168 -6.88 25.64 -5.19
C GLY A 168 -6.01 25.00 -6.26
N PHE A 169 -6.08 23.66 -6.39
CA PHE A 169 -5.59 23.00 -7.60
C PHE A 169 -6.57 23.24 -8.76
N ARG A 170 -6.60 24.47 -9.30
CA ARG A 170 -7.03 24.66 -10.70
C ARG A 170 -5.90 24.18 -11.60
N HIS A 171 -5.76 22.86 -11.74
CA HIS A 171 -5.02 22.31 -12.86
C HIS A 171 -5.84 22.57 -14.12
N ARG A 172 -5.47 23.64 -14.82
CA ARG A 172 -5.66 23.73 -16.27
C ARG A 172 -5.10 22.43 -16.85
N VAL A 173 -5.99 21.60 -17.40
CA VAL A 173 -5.64 20.40 -18.17
C VAL A 173 -4.64 20.86 -19.24
N ARG A 174 -3.36 20.56 -19.02
CA ARG A 174 -2.31 20.77 -20.02
C ARG A 174 -1.87 19.38 -20.42
N ASP A 175 -2.35 19.02 -21.61
CA ASP A 175 -2.20 17.80 -22.38
C ASP A 175 -0.83 17.11 -22.26
N HIS A 176 -0.61 16.27 -21.25
CA HIS A 176 0.54 15.35 -21.24
C HIS A 176 0.15 13.99 -20.63
N GLY A 177 -0.05 12.99 -21.50
CA GLY A 177 0.16 11.55 -21.29
C GLY A 177 -0.47 10.86 -20.06
N TRP A 178 -1.30 9.85 -20.32
CA TRP A 178 -1.93 8.91 -19.37
C TRP A 178 -1.00 8.09 -18.45
N LEU A 179 0.30 8.42 -18.35
CA LEU A 179 1.27 7.67 -17.54
C LEU A 179 1.44 8.33 -16.16
N PRO A 180 1.33 7.56 -15.06
CA PRO A 180 1.63 8.10 -13.74
C PRO A 180 3.12 8.50 -13.66
N PRO A 181 3.45 9.61 -12.95
CA PRO A 181 4.83 10.02 -12.76
C PRO A 181 5.61 8.92 -12.02
N ILE A 182 6.69 8.46 -12.65
CA ILE A 182 7.65 7.51 -12.09
C ILE A 182 8.18 8.09 -10.77
N PRO A 183 8.36 7.29 -9.70
CA PRO A 183 8.98 7.78 -8.47
C PRO A 183 10.42 8.25 -8.76
N THR A 184 10.62 9.57 -8.76
CA THR A 184 11.95 10.18 -8.84
C THR A 184 12.64 10.07 -7.49
N PRO A 185 13.94 9.72 -7.43
CA PRO A 185 14.69 9.79 -6.19
C PRO A 185 14.67 11.23 -5.63
N PRO A 186 14.75 11.41 -4.30
CA PRO A 186 14.65 12.72 -3.67
C PRO A 186 15.75 13.64 -4.20
N VAL A 187 15.33 14.75 -4.84
CA VAL A 187 16.25 15.80 -5.31
C VAL A 187 16.87 16.47 -4.08
N PRO A 188 18.22 16.48 -3.93
CA PRO A 188 18.85 17.16 -2.82
C PRO A 188 18.61 18.68 -2.93
N ARG A 189 18.04 19.29 -1.89
CA ARG A 189 17.85 20.75 -1.82
C ARG A 189 19.22 21.45 -1.84
N GLN A 190 19.54 22.13 -2.95
CA GLN A 190 20.78 22.89 -3.13
C GLN A 190 21.00 23.99 -2.08
N HIS A 191 19.95 24.45 -1.40
CA HIS A 191 20.06 25.48 -0.34
C HIS A 191 20.70 24.99 0.97
N ARG A 192 20.90 23.68 1.16
CA ARG A 192 21.61 23.12 2.33
C ARG A 192 23.06 22.71 2.01
N LEU A 193 23.67 23.32 1.01
CA LEU A 193 25.08 23.08 0.65
C LEU A 193 26.02 24.26 0.99
N SER A 194 25.48 25.45 1.25
CA SER A 194 26.29 26.61 1.68
C SER A 194 26.65 26.56 3.16
N GLU A 195 25.72 26.11 4.04
CA GLU A 195 25.97 26.00 5.49
C GLU A 195 26.83 24.78 5.85
N ALA A 196 26.73 23.70 5.07
CA ALA A 196 27.51 22.48 5.29
C ALA A 196 29.00 22.65 4.91
N ARG A 197 29.34 23.56 3.98
CA ARG A 197 30.74 23.83 3.59
C ARG A 197 31.49 24.72 4.57
N THR A 198 30.82 25.66 5.23
CA THR A 198 31.46 26.52 6.26
C THR A 198 31.65 25.79 7.58
N THR A 199 30.76 24.85 7.92
CA THR A 199 30.89 24.07 9.17
C THR A 199 31.96 22.97 9.06
N SER A 200 32.28 22.47 7.86
CA SER A 200 33.30 21.41 7.70
C SER A 200 34.74 21.94 7.65
N LEU A 201 34.96 23.22 7.34
CA LEU A 201 36.32 23.78 7.25
C LEU A 201 36.89 24.21 8.61
N THR A 202 36.04 24.59 9.57
CA THR A 202 36.47 24.89 10.95
C THR A 202 36.78 23.63 11.76
N GLY A 203 36.21 22.47 11.38
CA GLY A 203 36.46 21.18 12.03
C GLY A 203 37.73 20.44 11.58
N ILE A 204 38.33 20.84 10.44
CA ILE A 204 39.53 20.18 9.89
C ILE A 204 40.83 20.87 10.34
N LEU A 205 40.76 22.11 10.84
CA LEU A 205 41.93 22.84 11.37
C LEU A 205 42.28 22.51 12.84
N TYR A 206 41.45 21.76 13.56
CA TYR A 206 41.73 21.33 14.95
C TYR A 206 42.32 19.91 15.07
N LYS A 207 42.53 19.20 13.94
CA LYS A 207 42.84 17.76 13.93
C LYS A 207 44.31 17.41 13.69
N HIS A 208 45.23 18.38 13.78
CA HIS A 208 46.68 18.15 13.72
C HIS A 208 47.42 18.77 14.92
N VAL A 209 46.91 18.53 16.13
CA VAL A 209 47.76 18.53 17.33
C VAL A 209 48.29 17.10 17.49
N PRO A 210 49.59 16.84 17.25
CA PRO A 210 50.15 15.50 17.36
C PRO A 210 50.08 15.00 18.81
N ILE A 211 49.67 13.74 18.95
CA ILE A 211 49.36 13.01 20.20
C ILE A 211 50.63 12.61 20.99
N ASP A 212 51.82 12.95 20.50
CA ASP A 212 53.10 12.50 21.05
C ASP A 212 53.57 13.30 22.30
N ALA A 213 52.80 14.29 22.76
CA ALA A 213 53.14 15.09 23.95
C ALA A 213 52.44 14.63 25.25
N VAL A 214 51.53 13.64 25.20
CA VAL A 214 50.75 13.21 26.39
C VAL A 214 51.44 12.06 27.16
N HIS A 215 52.40 11.36 26.54
CA HIS A 215 53.10 10.24 27.19
C HIS A 215 54.34 10.63 28.01
N SER A 216 54.77 11.90 28.00
CA SER A 216 55.96 12.38 28.75
C SER A 216 55.65 13.08 30.08
N LEU A 217 54.38 13.10 30.54
CA LEU A 217 53.97 13.73 31.82
C LEU A 217 53.40 12.74 32.86
N VAL A 218 53.50 11.42 32.63
CA VAL A 218 53.09 10.36 33.58
C VAL A 218 54.30 9.61 34.16
N GLY A 219 55.48 10.23 34.15
CA GLY A 219 56.70 9.61 34.67
C GLY A 219 57.73 10.61 35.15
N ARG A 220 57.47 11.28 36.28
CA ARG A 220 58.47 11.71 37.27
C ARG A 220 57.78 12.39 38.47
N SER A 221 58.28 12.01 39.65
CA SER A 221 57.95 12.37 41.04
C SER A 221 56.59 11.93 41.55
#